data_AF-A0A954LBT7-F1
#
_entry.id   AF-A0A954LBT7-F1
#
_cell.length_a   1.000
_cell.length_b   1.000
_cell.length_c   1.000
_cell.angle_alpha   90.00
_cell.angle_beta   90.00
_cell.angle_gamma   90.00
#
_symmetry.space_group_name_H-M   'P 1'
#
loop_
_entity.id
_entity.type
_entity.pdbx_description
1 polymer ?
#
loop_
_entity_poly.entity_id
_entity_poly.type
_entity_poly.pdbx_seq_one_letter_code
_entity_poly.pdbx_strand_id
1 'polypeptide(L)'
;CLTSESLGGRSANRGQCAQACRLPYEIICDGEDVDAGSQKYLLSPQDLAAYALIPELLAAGVTSFKIEGRLKTPEYVANITSHYRQALDQAIQGHRVEFTADQIREMEQSFSRGFSVGWLQGCDHKALVPATSSAKRGVLLGEVTAVSRDRVSVNLQCPVQAGDGVVFEGDRLAQQEQGGRVYHVCRGHDVLTEPVASGVVELTFDQRSINLREIRKGLKVWKTDDPRLNRRLRESFAGPTPHRRVPLSLQVTAHAGRPLIVQGTAANGAVCHVETEHVLAVADRHPATKELLTTQLGRLGGTIYELQHLTADLQGTPMIPHSILGGVRRELIGQLANSVPVPTRLVSVEPMLPQLRSALPHSQQTDQPPSLLALCRTLPQLQCLLETDLSAVYVDFADPREYREALAMGHESGRTVIPATPRIQKPGEMGLFRLIEKLQPPAVLVRNLSGLRYFHDRAIPVIGDFSLNVTNELTAEFLMQQGTQRVTA
;
A
#
# COMPACT_ATOMS: atom_id res chain seq x y z
N CYS A 1 -15.81 -1.15 -10.23
CA CYS A 1 -15.85 0.09 -11.04
C CYS A 1 -16.83 -0.11 -12.19
N LEU A 2 -17.99 0.57 -12.15
CA LEU A 2 -19.06 0.45 -13.16
C LEU A 2 -18.68 1.12 -14.49
N THR A 3 -17.88 2.19 -14.46
CA THR A 3 -17.41 2.87 -15.67
C THR A 3 -16.61 1.93 -16.59
N SER A 4 -15.85 0.98 -16.04
CA SER A 4 -15.13 -0.04 -16.81
C SER A 4 -16.06 -0.98 -17.57
N GLU A 5 -17.21 -1.31 -16.99
CA GLU A 5 -18.23 -2.15 -17.61
C GLU A 5 -19.00 -1.35 -18.66
N SER A 6 -19.47 -0.16 -18.30
CA SER A 6 -20.25 0.71 -19.19
C SER A 6 -19.49 1.14 -20.44
N LEU A 7 -18.21 1.53 -20.32
CA LEU A 7 -17.42 2.00 -21.46
C LEU A 7 -16.64 0.88 -22.15
N GLY A 8 -16.21 -0.14 -21.41
CA GLY A 8 -15.27 -1.15 -21.90
C GLY A 8 -15.82 -2.57 -21.96
N GLY A 9 -17.04 -2.84 -21.48
CA GLY A 9 -17.61 -4.19 -21.39
C GLY A 9 -16.87 -5.12 -20.42
N ARG A 10 -15.95 -4.60 -19.60
CA ARG A 10 -15.10 -5.41 -18.71
C ARG A 10 -15.36 -5.11 -17.25
N SER A 11 -15.58 -6.16 -16.46
CA SER A 11 -15.77 -6.02 -15.02
C SER A 11 -14.44 -5.82 -14.29
N ALA A 12 -14.20 -4.59 -13.81
CA ALA A 12 -13.06 -4.30 -12.95
C ALA A 12 -13.06 -5.14 -11.65
N ASN A 13 -14.25 -5.51 -11.16
CA ASN A 13 -14.41 -6.35 -9.95
C ASN A 13 -13.94 -7.79 -10.18
N ARG A 14 -13.86 -8.24 -11.44
CA ARG A 14 -13.29 -9.55 -11.83
C ARG A 14 -11.84 -9.44 -12.29
N GLY A 15 -11.17 -8.33 -12.01
CA GLY A 15 -9.77 -8.10 -12.38
C GLY A 15 -9.53 -7.77 -13.84
N GLN A 16 -10.58 -7.49 -14.62
CA GLN A 16 -10.52 -7.18 -16.06
C GLN A 16 -10.62 -5.66 -16.36
N CYS A 17 -10.17 -4.80 -15.44
CA CYS A 17 -10.33 -3.34 -15.56
C CYS A 17 -9.92 -2.80 -16.95
N ALA A 18 -10.84 -2.07 -17.61
CA ALA A 18 -10.62 -1.41 -18.89
C ALA A 18 -9.78 -0.12 -18.77
N GLN A 19 -9.41 0.28 -17.55
CA GLN A 19 -8.64 1.50 -17.27
C GLN A 19 -9.30 2.79 -17.78
N ALA A 20 -10.64 2.86 -17.74
CA ALA A 20 -11.40 4.05 -18.17
C ALA A 20 -10.88 5.36 -17.53
N CYS A 21 -10.50 5.33 -16.26
CA CYS A 21 -9.92 6.48 -15.55
C CYS A 21 -8.56 6.97 -16.10
N ARG A 22 -7.97 6.29 -17.08
CA ARG A 22 -6.72 6.68 -17.75
C ARG A 22 -6.93 7.26 -19.15
N LEU A 23 -8.17 7.27 -19.64
CA LEU A 23 -8.52 7.87 -20.92
C LEU A 23 -8.52 9.41 -20.81
N PRO A 24 -8.31 10.11 -21.93
CA PRO A 24 -8.57 11.54 -22.00
C PRO A 24 -10.08 11.79 -21.93
N TYR A 25 -10.47 12.93 -21.33
CA TYR A 25 -11.84 13.38 -21.17
C TYR A 25 -11.95 14.87 -21.50
N GLU A 26 -13.10 15.26 -22.04
CA GLU A 26 -13.53 16.65 -22.22
C GLU A 26 -14.55 17.00 -21.12
N ILE A 27 -14.62 18.28 -20.75
CA ILE A 27 -15.60 18.78 -19.78
C ILE A 27 -16.66 19.53 -20.54
N ILE A 28 -17.92 19.16 -20.31
CA ILE A 28 -19.09 19.88 -20.80
C ILE A 28 -19.85 20.43 -19.57
N CYS A 29 -20.06 21.74 -19.51
CA CYS A 29 -20.83 22.40 -18.46
C CYS A 29 -22.04 23.11 -19.09
N ASP A 30 -23.25 22.76 -18.66
CA ASP A 30 -24.50 23.35 -19.16
C ASP A 30 -24.66 23.30 -20.70
N GLY A 31 -24.10 22.27 -21.33
CA GLY A 31 -24.10 22.07 -22.78
C GLY A 31 -22.94 22.71 -23.53
N GLU A 32 -22.08 23.47 -22.85
CA GLU A 32 -20.92 24.15 -23.44
C GLU A 32 -19.61 23.43 -23.12
N ASP A 33 -18.71 23.38 -24.10
CA ASP A 33 -17.36 22.83 -23.93
C ASP A 33 -16.52 23.73 -23.01
N VAL A 34 -15.87 23.13 -22.02
CA VAL A 34 -14.94 23.81 -21.13
C VAL A 34 -13.52 23.45 -21.55
N ASP A 35 -12.78 24.44 -22.06
CA ASP A 35 -11.37 24.26 -22.41
C ASP A 35 -10.51 24.06 -21.15
N ALA A 36 -10.10 22.80 -20.93
CA ALA A 36 -9.21 22.40 -19.85
C ALA A 36 -7.72 22.44 -20.24
N GLY A 37 -7.39 22.93 -21.44
CA GLY A 37 -6.03 23.03 -21.95
C GLY A 37 -5.29 21.68 -21.95
N SER A 38 -4.21 21.59 -21.18
CA SER A 38 -3.40 20.36 -21.07
C SER A 38 -3.98 19.32 -20.10
N GLN A 39 -5.05 19.65 -19.36
CA GLN A 39 -5.67 18.78 -18.37
C GLN A 39 -6.67 17.82 -19.01
N LYS A 40 -6.16 16.83 -19.74
CA LYS A 40 -7.00 15.84 -20.45
C LYS A 40 -7.35 14.62 -19.60
N TYR A 41 -6.60 14.29 -18.55
CA TYR A 41 -6.73 13.04 -17.77
C TYR A 41 -7.48 13.25 -16.45
N LEU A 42 -8.68 13.79 -16.55
CA LEU A 42 -9.50 14.31 -15.44
C LEU A 42 -9.87 13.29 -14.35
N LEU A 43 -9.73 11.99 -14.64
CA LEU A 43 -10.05 10.90 -13.71
C LEU A 43 -8.82 10.10 -13.29
N SER A 44 -7.60 10.52 -13.63
CA SER A 44 -6.38 9.77 -13.38
C SER A 44 -5.64 10.26 -12.13
N PRO A 45 -5.85 9.62 -10.96
CA PRO A 45 -5.19 10.07 -9.74
C PRO A 45 -3.70 9.74 -9.74
N GLN A 46 -2.97 10.55 -8.97
CA GLN A 46 -1.66 10.23 -8.45
C GLN A 46 -1.69 8.93 -7.62
N ASP A 47 -0.53 8.34 -7.36
CA ASP A 47 -0.44 7.12 -6.57
C ASP A 47 -0.58 7.42 -5.07
N LEU A 48 -1.36 6.60 -4.35
CA LEU A 48 -1.54 6.73 -2.91
C LEU A 48 -0.25 6.38 -2.18
N ALA A 49 0.38 7.37 -1.55
CA ALA A 49 1.55 7.23 -0.71
C ALA A 49 1.36 8.02 0.58
N ALA A 50 1.06 7.31 1.67
CA ALA A 50 0.74 7.88 2.97
C ALA A 50 1.81 7.54 4.02
N TYR A 51 3.07 7.32 3.59
CA TYR A 51 4.16 6.94 4.48
C TYR A 51 4.37 7.97 5.61
N ALA A 52 4.22 9.27 5.30
CA ALA A 52 4.37 10.34 6.29
C ALA A 52 3.23 10.37 7.31
N LEU A 53 2.07 9.76 7.00
CA LEU A 53 0.90 9.71 7.88
C LEU A 53 0.85 8.42 8.73
N ILE A 54 1.89 7.59 8.66
CA ILE A 54 1.95 6.35 9.44
C ILE A 54 1.77 6.60 10.95
N PRO A 55 2.39 7.63 11.58
CA PRO A 55 2.17 7.91 13.00
C PRO A 55 0.69 8.16 13.34
N GLU A 56 0.00 8.98 12.56
CA GLU A 56 -1.43 9.28 12.78
C GLU A 56 -2.31 8.06 12.52
N LEU A 57 -1.97 7.26 11.51
CA LEU A 57 -2.71 6.02 11.19
C LEU A 57 -2.55 4.98 12.30
N LEU A 58 -1.35 4.83 12.88
CA LEU A 58 -1.12 3.97 14.05
C LEU A 58 -1.92 4.48 15.26
N ALA A 59 -1.90 5.79 15.52
CA ALA A 59 -2.69 6.39 16.60
C ALA A 59 -4.20 6.21 16.42
N ALA A 60 -4.68 6.14 15.17
CA ALA A 60 -6.06 5.83 14.83
C ALA A 60 -6.42 4.33 14.99
N GLY A 61 -5.48 3.47 15.39
CA GLY A 61 -5.69 2.05 15.60
C GLY A 61 -5.48 1.18 14.35
N VAL A 62 -4.89 1.72 13.28
CA VAL A 62 -4.53 0.91 12.10
C VAL A 62 -3.38 -0.03 12.47
N THR A 63 -3.61 -1.34 12.35
CA THR A 63 -2.62 -2.38 12.70
C THR A 63 -2.02 -3.07 11.49
N SER A 64 -2.53 -2.80 10.27
CA SER A 64 -2.09 -3.43 9.04
C SER A 64 -2.07 -2.44 7.88
N PHE A 65 -0.93 -2.34 7.21
CA PHE A 65 -0.73 -1.50 6.03
C PHE A 65 -0.53 -2.40 4.80
N LYS A 66 -1.40 -2.23 3.80
CA LYS A 66 -1.31 -2.97 2.54
C LYS A 66 -0.61 -2.11 1.48
N ILE A 67 0.42 -2.67 0.86
CA ILE A 67 1.07 -2.10 -0.33
C ILE A 67 0.56 -2.85 -1.57
N GLU A 68 0.14 -2.14 -2.61
CA GLU A 68 -0.35 -2.74 -3.85
C GLU A 68 0.81 -2.97 -4.84
N GLY A 69 1.18 -4.25 -5.02
CA GLY A 69 2.31 -4.68 -5.85
C GLY A 69 1.93 -5.37 -7.16
N ARG A 70 0.65 -5.46 -7.54
CA ARG A 70 0.23 -6.19 -8.74
C ARG A 70 0.89 -5.62 -10.01
N LEU A 71 1.50 -6.51 -10.81
CA LEU A 71 2.22 -6.18 -12.05
C LEU A 71 3.42 -5.23 -11.84
N LYS A 72 4.02 -5.24 -10.66
CA LYS A 72 5.24 -4.47 -10.35
C LYS A 72 6.47 -5.37 -10.40
N THR A 73 7.64 -4.76 -10.64
CA THR A 73 8.91 -5.49 -10.64
C THR A 73 9.33 -5.84 -9.21
N PRO A 74 10.16 -6.88 -9.01
CA PRO A 74 10.73 -7.19 -7.71
C PRO A 74 11.45 -5.99 -7.06
N GLU A 75 12.13 -5.17 -7.86
CA GLU A 75 12.82 -3.96 -7.40
C GLU A 75 11.84 -2.91 -6.84
N TYR A 76 10.67 -2.72 -7.47
CA TYR A 76 9.62 -1.85 -6.92
C TYR A 76 9.15 -2.35 -5.56
N VAL A 77 8.89 -3.66 -5.43
CA VAL A 77 8.41 -4.26 -4.18
C VAL A 77 9.46 -4.05 -3.09
N ALA A 78 10.73 -4.37 -3.37
CA ALA A 78 11.83 -4.16 -2.44
C ALA A 78 11.94 -2.68 -2.01
N ASN A 79 11.81 -1.74 -2.94
CA ASN A 79 11.94 -0.32 -2.66
C ASN A 79 10.81 0.21 -1.77
N ILE A 80 9.55 -0.03 -2.15
CA ILE A 80 8.42 0.52 -1.40
C ILE A 80 8.27 -0.18 -0.04
N THR A 81 8.49 -1.49 0.04
CA THR A 81 8.39 -2.21 1.31
C THR A 81 9.48 -1.80 2.30
N SER A 82 10.72 -1.57 1.85
CA SER A 82 11.80 -1.12 2.73
C SER A 82 11.54 0.28 3.31
N HIS A 83 11.07 1.22 2.48
CA HIS A 83 10.70 2.56 2.94
C HIS A 83 9.52 2.53 3.91
N TYR A 84 8.45 1.78 3.61
CA TYR A 84 7.32 1.66 4.55
C TYR A 84 7.72 0.95 5.85
N ARG A 85 8.65 -0.02 5.81
CA ARG A 85 9.20 -0.64 7.02
C ARG A 85 9.98 0.38 7.85
N GLN A 86 10.84 1.18 7.23
CA GLN A 86 11.57 2.26 7.89
C GLN A 86 10.62 3.26 8.55
N ALA A 87 9.56 3.68 7.84
CA ALA A 87 8.55 4.59 8.39
C ALA A 87 7.82 3.98 9.60
N LEU A 88 7.44 2.70 9.52
CA LEU A 88 6.82 2.00 10.65
C LEU A 88 7.78 1.87 11.84
N ASP A 89 9.05 1.55 11.61
CA ASP A 89 10.06 1.43 12.67
C ASP A 89 10.29 2.77 13.37
N GLN A 90 10.40 3.86 12.61
CA GLN A 90 10.49 5.22 13.14
C GLN A 90 9.25 5.55 13.99
N ALA A 91 8.05 5.31 13.46
CA ALA A 91 6.81 5.62 14.16
C ALA A 91 6.61 4.80 15.45
N ILE A 92 6.96 3.50 15.43
CA ILE A 92 6.89 2.63 16.63
C ILE A 92 7.86 3.10 17.71
N GLN A 93 9.02 3.63 17.34
CA GLN A 93 9.99 4.21 18.27
C GLN A 93 9.58 5.60 18.77
N GLY A 94 8.42 6.13 18.34
CA GLY A 94 7.97 7.48 18.67
C GLY A 94 8.72 8.58 17.91
N HIS A 95 9.50 8.22 16.88
CA HIS A 95 10.17 9.18 16.01
C HIS A 95 9.22 9.69 14.93
N ARG A 96 9.45 10.93 14.50
CA ARG A 96 8.77 11.48 13.33
C ARG A 96 9.20 10.72 12.08
N VAL A 97 8.24 10.41 11.21
CA VAL A 97 8.54 9.81 9.91
C VAL A 97 9.01 10.89 8.95
N GLU A 98 10.32 10.89 8.67
CA GLU A 98 10.94 11.80 7.73
C GLU A 98 11.82 11.03 6.75
N PHE A 99 11.67 11.35 5.46
CA PHE A 99 12.50 10.83 4.39
C PHE A 99 13.28 11.98 3.76
N THR A 100 14.52 11.72 3.39
CA THR A 100 15.31 12.68 2.61
C THR A 100 14.69 12.87 1.23
N ALA A 101 15.00 13.98 0.57
CA ALA A 101 14.56 14.22 -0.80
C ALA A 101 14.96 13.08 -1.74
N ASP A 102 16.13 12.46 -1.52
CA ASP A 102 16.59 11.33 -2.33
C ASP A 102 15.80 10.05 -2.06
N GLN A 103 15.43 9.75 -0.81
CA GLN A 103 14.56 8.61 -0.51
C GLN A 103 13.17 8.75 -1.16
N ILE A 104 12.59 9.96 -1.12
CA ILE A 104 11.33 10.26 -1.80
C ILE A 104 11.48 10.06 -3.32
N ARG A 105 12.55 10.60 -3.89
CA ARG A 105 12.89 10.47 -5.31
C ARG A 105 13.06 9.01 -5.72
N GLU A 106 13.73 8.20 -4.91
CA GLU A 106 13.92 6.77 -5.15
C GLU A 106 12.57 6.04 -5.19
N MET A 107 11.67 6.32 -4.24
CA MET A 107 10.30 5.78 -4.27
C MET A 107 9.55 6.20 -5.54
N GLU A 108 9.64 7.47 -5.94
CA GLU A 108 9.01 8.00 -7.16
C GLU A 108 9.55 7.34 -8.43
N GLN A 109 10.86 7.07 -8.48
CA GLN A 109 11.58 6.47 -9.60
C GLN A 109 11.10 5.05 -9.90
N SER A 110 10.82 4.24 -8.88
CA SER A 110 10.44 2.83 -9.08
C SER A 110 9.08 2.69 -9.76
N PHE A 111 8.06 3.45 -9.36
CA PHE A 111 6.82 3.62 -10.12
C PHE A 111 5.92 4.66 -9.45
N SER A 112 5.82 5.87 -10.01
CA SER A 112 4.81 6.83 -9.58
C SER A 112 4.22 7.64 -10.74
N ARG A 113 3.00 8.12 -10.54
CA ARG A 113 2.38 9.23 -11.28
C ARG A 113 2.42 10.52 -10.46
N GLY A 114 3.43 10.64 -9.61
CA GLY A 114 3.41 11.50 -8.43
C GLY A 114 2.73 10.81 -7.24
N PHE A 115 2.98 11.35 -6.05
CA PHE A 115 2.48 10.84 -4.79
C PHE A 115 1.42 11.76 -4.19
N SER A 116 0.39 11.15 -3.61
CA SER A 116 -0.62 11.84 -2.86
C SER A 116 -1.02 11.01 -1.65
N VAL A 117 -1.40 11.67 -0.55
CA VAL A 117 -2.03 11.00 0.59
C VAL A 117 -3.50 10.62 0.31
N GLY A 118 -3.98 10.79 -0.93
CA GLY A 118 -5.36 10.54 -1.31
C GLY A 118 -6.28 11.56 -0.64
N TRP A 119 -7.28 11.07 0.07
CA TRP A 119 -8.21 11.90 0.85
C TRP A 119 -8.00 11.80 2.36
N LEU A 120 -6.86 11.26 2.81
CA LEU A 120 -6.57 11.08 4.24
C LEU A 120 -6.50 12.42 5.00
N GLN A 121 -6.20 13.52 4.31
CA GLN A 121 -6.21 14.89 4.87
C GLN A 121 -7.43 15.71 4.45
N GLY A 122 -8.46 15.07 3.88
CA GLY A 122 -9.65 15.72 3.34
C GLY A 122 -9.77 15.62 1.82
N CYS A 123 -10.92 16.06 1.28
CA CYS A 123 -11.20 15.97 -0.14
C CYS A 123 -10.61 17.17 -0.90
N ASP A 124 -9.45 16.96 -1.52
CA ASP A 124 -8.91 17.87 -2.54
C ASP A 124 -8.70 17.10 -3.86
N HIS A 125 -9.65 17.27 -4.78
CA HIS A 125 -9.59 16.59 -6.08
C HIS A 125 -8.44 17.12 -6.95
N LYS A 126 -8.16 18.43 -6.91
CA LYS A 126 -7.14 19.04 -7.77
C LYS A 126 -5.74 18.63 -7.33
N ALA A 127 -5.51 18.46 -6.02
CA ALA A 127 -4.28 17.88 -5.51
C ALA A 127 -4.12 16.40 -5.90
N LEU A 128 -5.20 15.61 -5.81
CA LEU A 128 -5.14 14.17 -6.16
C LEU A 128 -5.04 13.92 -7.68
N VAL A 129 -5.66 14.77 -8.49
CA VAL A 129 -5.78 14.61 -9.95
C VAL A 129 -5.30 15.87 -10.66
N PRO A 130 -3.98 16.03 -10.88
CA PRO A 130 -3.45 17.12 -11.70
C PRO A 130 -3.95 17.08 -13.16
N ALA A 131 -4.43 15.90 -13.61
CA ALA A 131 -5.03 15.65 -14.93
C ALA A 131 -4.10 15.84 -16.15
N THR A 132 -2.79 15.95 -15.96
CA THR A 132 -1.83 16.18 -17.05
C THR A 132 -1.22 14.89 -17.62
N SER A 133 -1.41 13.74 -16.97
CA SER A 133 -0.92 12.42 -17.42
C SER A 133 -1.76 11.28 -16.85
N SER A 134 -1.80 10.14 -17.55
CA SER A 134 -2.37 8.89 -17.02
C SER A 134 -1.34 7.78 -16.78
N ALA A 135 -0.06 8.04 -17.07
CA ALA A 135 1.02 7.05 -17.04
C ALA A 135 2.23 7.53 -16.24
N LYS A 136 3.05 6.57 -15.79
CA LYS A 136 4.35 6.84 -15.15
C LYS A 136 5.23 7.61 -16.14
N ARG A 137 5.70 8.80 -15.74
CA ARG A 137 6.70 9.59 -16.48
C ARG A 137 8.12 9.48 -15.90
N GLY A 138 8.25 9.00 -14.66
CA GLY A 138 9.53 9.02 -13.94
C GLY A 138 9.69 10.28 -13.11
N VAL A 139 10.90 10.58 -12.67
CA VAL A 139 11.18 11.76 -11.85
C VAL A 139 11.63 12.93 -12.73
N LEU A 140 11.20 14.15 -12.43
CA LEU A 140 11.65 15.32 -13.20
C LEU A 140 13.17 15.46 -13.09
N LEU A 141 13.84 15.31 -14.23
CA LEU A 141 15.29 15.45 -14.33
C LEU A 141 15.69 16.92 -14.45
N GLY A 142 14.92 17.69 -15.21
CA GLY A 142 15.23 19.08 -15.49
C GLY A 142 14.51 19.61 -16.72
N GLU A 143 15.03 20.71 -17.25
CA GLU A 143 14.49 21.40 -18.43
C GLU A 143 15.59 21.61 -19.48
N VAL A 144 15.24 21.44 -20.75
CA VAL A 144 16.15 21.67 -21.88
C VAL A 144 16.45 23.17 -22.01
N THR A 145 17.72 23.55 -21.87
CA THR A 145 18.19 24.93 -22.02
C THR A 145 18.69 25.25 -23.42
N ALA A 146 19.26 24.26 -24.11
CA ALA A 146 19.76 24.34 -25.48
C ALA A 146 19.86 22.95 -26.11
N VAL A 147 19.86 22.91 -27.45
CA VAL A 147 20.07 21.68 -28.23
C VAL A 147 21.16 21.97 -29.25
N SER A 148 22.21 21.15 -29.26
CA SER A 148 23.28 21.19 -30.26
C SER A 148 23.10 20.05 -31.28
N ARG A 149 24.08 19.86 -32.16
CA ARG A 149 24.01 18.84 -33.22
C ARG A 149 23.93 17.42 -32.66
N ASP A 150 24.61 17.16 -31.55
CA ASP A 150 24.82 15.83 -30.95
C ASP A 150 24.51 15.78 -29.44
N ARG A 151 24.15 16.91 -28.82
CA ARG A 151 23.92 17.01 -27.37
C ARG A 151 22.67 17.79 -27.03
N VAL A 152 22.11 17.50 -25.86
CA VAL A 152 21.02 18.28 -25.25
C VAL A 152 21.51 18.88 -23.94
N SER A 153 21.51 20.21 -23.83
CA SER A 153 21.79 20.89 -22.58
C SER A 153 20.57 20.89 -21.69
N VAL A 154 20.72 20.39 -20.45
CA VAL A 154 19.63 20.26 -19.48
C VAL A 154 20.04 20.94 -18.17
N ASN A 155 19.18 21.80 -17.65
CA ASN A 155 19.32 22.34 -16.29
C ASN A 155 18.72 21.36 -15.28
N LEU A 156 19.58 20.73 -14.48
CA LEU A 156 19.23 19.61 -13.62
C LEU A 156 18.49 20.02 -12.34
N GLN A 157 17.50 19.22 -11.98
CA GLN A 157 16.77 19.23 -10.70
C GLN A 157 16.93 17.91 -9.93
N CYS A 158 17.47 16.87 -10.57
CA CYS A 158 17.85 15.63 -9.91
C CYS A 158 19.12 15.00 -10.50
N PRO A 159 19.75 14.05 -9.79
CA PRO A 159 20.97 13.41 -10.24
C PRO A 159 20.82 12.63 -11.54
N VAL A 160 21.75 12.89 -12.48
CA VAL A 160 21.95 12.10 -13.70
C VAL A 160 23.37 11.58 -13.79
N GLN A 161 23.49 10.38 -14.35
CA GLN A 161 24.77 9.79 -14.71
C GLN A 161 24.58 8.90 -15.95
N ALA A 162 25.66 8.66 -16.69
CA ALA A 162 25.66 7.74 -17.82
C ALA A 162 24.96 6.41 -17.49
N GLY A 163 24.17 5.91 -18.43
CA GLY A 163 23.29 4.74 -18.30
C GLY A 163 21.86 5.03 -17.87
N ASP A 164 21.57 6.21 -17.32
CA ASP A 164 20.20 6.58 -16.93
C ASP A 164 19.26 6.59 -18.15
N GLY A 165 18.02 6.15 -17.94
CA GLY A 165 16.95 6.26 -18.94
C GLY A 165 16.22 7.58 -18.77
N VAL A 166 16.01 8.30 -19.87
CA VAL A 166 15.26 9.57 -19.87
C VAL A 166 14.21 9.63 -20.97
N VAL A 167 13.18 10.43 -20.76
CA VAL A 167 12.14 10.78 -21.73
C VAL A 167 11.99 12.30 -21.77
N PHE A 168 11.87 12.84 -22.97
CA PHE A 168 11.50 14.24 -23.20
C PHE A 168 9.98 14.36 -23.26
N GLU A 169 9.45 15.38 -22.61
CA GLU A 169 8.02 15.68 -22.58
C GLU A 169 7.46 15.85 -24.01
N GLY A 170 6.30 15.23 -24.26
CA GLY A 170 5.57 15.29 -25.53
C GLY A 170 4.15 14.78 -25.36
N ASP A 171 3.27 15.02 -26.36
CA ASP A 171 1.92 14.46 -26.35
C ASP A 171 1.98 12.94 -26.59
N ARG A 172 1.64 12.18 -25.53
CA ARG A 172 1.63 10.72 -25.56
C ARG A 172 0.57 10.13 -26.49
N LEU A 173 -0.58 10.78 -26.64
CA LEU A 173 -1.63 10.33 -27.55
C LEU A 173 -1.21 10.53 -29.01
N ALA A 174 -0.45 11.59 -29.27
CA ALA A 174 0.16 11.85 -30.57
C ALA A 174 1.50 11.12 -30.78
N GLN A 175 1.93 10.27 -29.83
CA GLN A 175 3.22 9.56 -29.83
C GLN A 175 4.45 10.48 -30.00
N GLN A 176 4.42 11.66 -29.40
CA GLN A 176 5.47 12.67 -29.49
C GLN A 176 6.50 12.59 -28.34
N GLU A 177 6.32 11.70 -27.36
CA GLU A 177 7.33 11.43 -26.32
C GLU A 177 8.52 10.67 -26.94
N GLN A 178 9.75 11.18 -26.73
CA GLN A 178 10.98 10.53 -27.18
C GLN A 178 11.88 10.21 -26.00
N GLY A 179 12.52 9.05 -26.00
CA GLY A 179 13.35 8.63 -24.88
C GLY A 179 14.51 7.75 -25.28
N GLY A 180 15.52 7.72 -24.43
CA GLY A 180 16.76 7.01 -24.70
C GLY A 180 17.61 6.86 -23.46
N ARG A 181 18.73 6.15 -23.63
CA ARG A 181 19.76 6.01 -22.60
C ARG A 181 20.74 7.16 -22.72
N VAL A 182 21.05 7.81 -21.61
CA VAL A 182 22.14 8.78 -21.51
C VAL A 182 23.45 8.04 -21.70
N TYR A 183 24.17 8.33 -22.78
CA TYR A 183 25.44 7.68 -23.08
C TYR A 183 26.60 8.37 -22.35
N HIS A 184 26.67 9.70 -22.44
CA HIS A 184 27.59 10.53 -21.65
C HIS A 184 26.86 11.72 -21.03
N VAL A 185 27.36 12.14 -19.87
CA VAL A 185 27.04 13.42 -19.23
C VAL A 185 28.29 14.28 -19.33
N CYS A 186 28.18 15.44 -19.97
CA CYS A 186 29.32 16.31 -20.23
C CYS A 186 29.12 17.69 -19.59
N ARG A 187 30.22 18.36 -19.28
CA ARG A 187 30.26 19.79 -18.97
C ARG A 187 31.32 20.44 -19.85
N GLY A 188 30.90 20.96 -21.00
CA GLY A 188 31.81 21.40 -22.04
C GLY A 188 32.57 20.22 -22.65
N HIS A 189 33.89 20.24 -22.58
CA HIS A 189 34.74 19.17 -23.13
C HIS A 189 34.90 17.96 -22.21
N ASP A 190 34.58 18.10 -20.93
CA ASP A 190 34.79 17.04 -19.94
C ASP A 190 33.61 16.07 -19.92
N VAL A 191 33.91 14.78 -20.02
CA VAL A 191 32.95 13.68 -19.78
C VAL A 191 32.98 13.32 -18.30
N LEU A 192 31.84 13.45 -17.65
CA LEU A 192 31.69 13.22 -16.22
C LEU A 192 31.32 11.76 -15.95
N THR A 193 32.09 11.10 -15.10
CA THR A 193 31.87 9.70 -14.71
C THR A 193 30.98 9.57 -13.48
N GLU A 194 31.00 10.56 -12.58
CA GLU A 194 30.21 10.57 -11.34
C GLU A 194 28.81 11.20 -11.55
N PRO A 195 27.83 10.91 -10.68
CA PRO A 195 26.53 11.56 -10.71
C PRO A 195 26.61 13.08 -10.57
N VAL A 196 25.87 13.79 -11.42
CA VAL A 196 25.74 15.24 -11.35
C VAL A 196 24.34 15.58 -10.87
N ALA A 197 24.23 16.21 -9.70
CA ALA A 197 22.96 16.51 -9.05
C ALA A 197 22.29 17.82 -9.50
N SER A 198 23.08 18.79 -9.99
CA SER A 198 22.60 20.15 -10.24
C SER A 198 23.39 20.87 -11.33
N GLY A 199 22.80 21.97 -11.81
CA GLY A 199 23.38 22.84 -12.82
C GLY A 199 23.13 22.35 -14.24
N VAL A 200 23.74 23.04 -15.21
CA VAL A 200 23.59 22.70 -16.63
C VAL A 200 24.62 21.64 -17.03
N VAL A 201 24.14 20.57 -17.65
CA VAL A 201 24.96 19.51 -18.25
C VAL A 201 24.51 19.26 -19.68
N GLU A 202 25.40 18.68 -20.49
CA GLU A 202 25.09 18.22 -21.84
C GLU A 202 24.93 16.70 -21.83
N LEU A 203 23.78 16.21 -22.26
CA LEU A 203 23.48 14.79 -22.38
C LEU A 203 23.66 14.33 -23.82
N THR A 204 24.33 13.19 -24.01
CA THR A 204 24.42 12.52 -25.30
C THR A 204 23.62 11.22 -25.30
N PHE A 205 23.18 10.82 -26.49
CA PHE A 205 22.30 9.66 -26.70
C PHE A 205 22.82 8.82 -27.86
N ASP A 206 22.39 7.56 -27.94
CA ASP A 206 22.63 6.75 -29.14
C ASP A 206 21.93 7.38 -30.35
N GLN A 207 22.60 7.39 -31.51
CA GLN A 207 22.20 8.15 -32.71
C GLN A 207 20.84 7.75 -33.28
N ARG A 208 20.30 6.59 -32.88
CA ARG A 208 19.00 6.07 -33.34
C ARG A 208 17.89 6.21 -32.30
N SER A 209 18.21 6.64 -31.08
CA SER A 209 17.26 6.64 -29.97
C SER A 209 16.40 7.89 -29.90
N ILE A 210 16.93 9.05 -30.31
CA ILE A 210 16.24 10.35 -30.15
C ILE A 210 16.47 11.23 -31.39
N ASN A 211 15.40 11.81 -31.93
CA ASN A 211 15.49 12.81 -32.99
C ASN A 211 15.71 14.20 -32.39
N LEU A 212 16.98 14.61 -32.25
CA LEU A 212 17.37 15.90 -31.67
C LEU A 212 16.76 17.11 -32.39
N ARG A 213 16.33 16.98 -33.65
CA ARG A 213 15.70 18.08 -34.41
C ARG A 213 14.32 18.46 -33.89
N GLU A 214 13.65 17.55 -33.21
CA GLU A 214 12.31 17.73 -32.64
C GLU A 214 12.36 18.24 -31.19
N ILE A 215 13.52 18.12 -30.54
CA ILE A 215 13.71 18.66 -29.19
C ILE A 215 13.83 20.18 -29.24
N ARG A 216 13.10 20.87 -28.35
CA ARG A 216 13.09 22.32 -28.23
C ARG A 216 13.50 22.76 -26.82
N LYS A 217 14.03 23.97 -26.73
CA LYS A 217 14.24 24.65 -25.44
C LYS A 217 12.92 24.75 -24.69
N GLY A 218 12.95 24.53 -23.38
CA GLY A 218 11.77 24.57 -22.52
C GLY A 218 11.11 23.22 -22.27
N LEU A 219 11.46 22.18 -23.04
CA LEU A 219 10.91 20.84 -22.80
C LEU A 219 11.41 20.28 -21.47
N LYS A 220 10.50 19.68 -20.71
CA LYS A 220 10.85 18.94 -19.51
C LYS A 220 11.48 17.60 -19.88
N VAL A 221 12.46 17.19 -19.08
CA VAL A 221 13.12 15.89 -19.19
C VAL A 221 12.81 15.09 -17.94
N TRP A 222 12.40 13.84 -18.11
CA TRP A 222 12.02 12.94 -17.03
C TRP A 222 12.97 11.75 -16.99
N LYS A 223 13.55 11.45 -15.82
CA LYS A 223 14.34 10.25 -15.59
C LYS A 223 13.41 9.06 -15.37
N THR A 224 13.39 8.14 -16.33
CA THR A 224 12.48 6.99 -16.36
C THR A 224 13.09 5.73 -15.76
N ASP A 225 14.42 5.62 -15.75
CA ASP A 225 15.13 4.46 -15.22
C ASP A 225 16.51 4.82 -14.64
N ASP A 226 16.86 4.15 -13.55
CA ASP A 226 18.15 4.26 -12.88
C ASP A 226 18.74 2.85 -12.65
N PRO A 227 19.65 2.38 -13.51
CA PRO A 227 20.23 1.04 -13.41
C PRO A 227 20.99 0.78 -12.09
N ARG A 228 21.53 1.82 -11.46
CA ARG A 228 22.27 1.69 -10.19
C ARG A 228 21.31 1.46 -9.04
N LEU A 229 20.23 2.25 -8.98
CA LEU A 229 19.16 2.03 -8.01
C LEU A 229 18.58 0.62 -8.15
N ASN A 230 18.26 0.21 -9.39
CA ASN A 230 17.73 -1.14 -9.66
C ASN A 230 18.71 -2.23 -9.22
N ARG A 231 20.01 -2.08 -9.47
CA ARG A 231 21.03 -3.03 -9.02
C ARG A 231 21.08 -3.11 -7.49
N ARG A 232 21.15 -1.97 -6.80
CA ARG A 232 21.18 -1.91 -5.33
C ARG A 232 19.93 -2.55 -4.71
N LEU A 233 18.75 -2.28 -5.28
CA LEU A 233 17.50 -2.90 -4.86
C LEU A 233 17.51 -4.40 -5.12
N ARG A 234 18.03 -4.85 -6.26
CA ARG A 234 18.13 -6.26 -6.58
C ARG A 234 19.08 -7.01 -5.66
N GLU A 235 20.20 -6.41 -5.30
CA GLU A 235 21.15 -6.96 -4.33
C GLU A 235 20.51 -7.17 -2.94
N SER A 236 19.48 -6.40 -2.59
CA SER A 236 18.74 -6.54 -1.33
C SER A 236 17.95 -7.86 -1.20
N PHE A 237 17.67 -8.55 -2.30
CA PHE A 237 16.88 -9.80 -2.28
C PHE A 237 17.44 -10.94 -3.14
N ALA A 238 18.32 -10.65 -4.10
CA ALA A 238 18.90 -11.65 -5.01
C ALA A 238 20.36 -11.99 -4.67
N GLY A 239 20.95 -11.33 -3.66
CA GLY A 239 22.31 -11.61 -3.22
C GLY A 239 22.47 -12.99 -2.56
N PRO A 240 23.69 -13.58 -2.58
CA PRO A 240 23.95 -14.89 -1.95
C PRO A 240 23.91 -14.82 -0.41
N THR A 241 24.08 -13.62 0.15
CA THR A 241 24.04 -13.38 1.59
C THR A 241 22.65 -12.89 1.97
N PRO A 242 21.93 -13.59 2.85
CA PRO A 242 20.66 -13.12 3.36
C PRO A 242 20.85 -11.84 4.19
N HIS A 243 20.11 -10.79 3.86
CA HIS A 243 20.18 -9.50 4.56
C HIS A 243 19.59 -9.55 5.96
N ARG A 244 18.51 -10.30 6.14
CA ARG A 244 17.95 -10.54 7.47
C ARG A 244 18.75 -11.64 8.15
N ARG A 245 19.60 -11.24 9.08
CA ARG A 245 20.30 -12.17 9.96
C ARG A 245 19.38 -12.64 11.09
N VAL A 246 19.55 -13.89 11.48
CA VAL A 246 18.85 -14.52 12.60
C VAL A 246 19.88 -14.70 13.72
N PRO A 247 19.72 -14.01 14.85
CA PRO A 247 20.60 -14.17 15.98
C PRO A 247 20.63 -15.62 16.48
N LEU A 248 21.84 -16.14 16.73
CA LEU A 248 22.12 -17.48 17.23
C LEU A 248 22.87 -17.37 18.55
N SER A 249 22.37 -18.11 19.55
CA SER A 249 23.08 -18.31 20.82
C SER A 249 23.60 -19.74 20.87
N LEU A 250 24.88 -19.89 21.24
CA LEU A 250 25.55 -21.19 21.37
C LEU A 250 26.00 -21.44 22.81
N GLN A 251 25.86 -22.69 23.25
CA GLN A 251 26.45 -23.21 24.48
C GLN A 251 27.42 -24.33 24.12
N VAL A 252 28.67 -24.17 24.53
CA VAL A 252 29.76 -25.14 24.28
C VAL A 252 30.16 -25.79 25.59
N THR A 253 30.19 -27.12 25.64
CA THR A 253 30.76 -27.88 26.75
C THR A 253 31.97 -28.63 26.24
N ALA A 254 33.15 -28.30 26.77
CA ALA A 254 34.40 -28.92 26.40
C ALA A 254 35.19 -29.30 27.65
N HIS A 255 35.22 -30.58 27.97
CA HIS A 255 35.96 -31.11 29.10
C HIS A 255 37.03 -32.07 28.57
N ALA A 256 38.27 -31.97 29.09
CA ALA A 256 39.30 -32.93 28.75
C ALA A 256 38.89 -34.35 29.18
N GLY A 257 39.11 -35.33 28.32
CA GLY A 257 38.66 -36.71 28.50
C GLY A 257 37.19 -36.95 28.12
N ARG A 258 36.47 -35.95 27.58
CA ARG A 258 35.10 -36.10 27.08
C ARG A 258 34.92 -35.58 25.64
N PRO A 259 33.85 -36.00 24.95
CA PRO A 259 33.39 -35.37 23.71
C PRO A 259 33.18 -33.85 23.82
N LEU A 260 33.36 -33.15 22.70
CA LEU A 260 32.88 -31.78 22.55
C LEU A 260 31.38 -31.78 22.28
N ILE A 261 30.63 -31.01 23.06
CA ILE A 261 29.19 -30.82 22.87
C ILE A 261 28.92 -29.35 22.55
N VAL A 262 28.18 -29.10 21.48
CA VAL A 262 27.73 -27.76 21.08
C VAL A 262 26.21 -27.78 20.89
N GLN A 263 25.52 -26.94 21.65
CA GLN A 263 24.09 -26.72 21.57
C GLN A 263 23.81 -25.29 21.15
N GLY A 264 22.69 -25.07 20.44
CA GLY A 264 22.33 -23.73 20.01
C GLY A 264 20.86 -23.52 19.78
N THR A 265 20.44 -22.27 19.91
CA THR A 265 19.07 -21.81 19.61
C THR A 265 19.14 -20.48 18.88
N ALA A 266 18.42 -20.41 17.76
CA ALA A 266 18.30 -19.23 16.93
C ALA A 266 16.97 -18.50 17.21
N ALA A 267 16.92 -17.20 16.97
CA ALA A 267 15.74 -16.37 17.24
C ALA A 267 14.50 -16.75 16.41
N ASN A 268 14.68 -17.47 15.29
CA ASN A 268 13.59 -18.05 14.50
C ASN A 268 13.07 -19.38 15.07
N GLY A 269 13.57 -19.82 16.23
CA GLY A 269 13.23 -21.07 16.89
C GLY A 269 14.01 -22.29 16.41
N ALA A 270 14.93 -22.14 15.45
CA ALA A 270 15.78 -23.25 15.02
C ALA A 270 16.75 -23.66 16.14
N VAL A 271 16.97 -24.97 16.28
CA VAL A 271 17.85 -25.56 17.30
C VAL A 271 18.91 -26.46 16.68
N CYS A 272 20.03 -26.63 17.37
CA CYS A 272 21.07 -27.56 16.98
C CYS A 272 21.72 -28.20 18.21
N HIS A 273 22.16 -29.44 18.03
CA HIS A 273 22.91 -30.21 19.01
C HIS A 273 23.91 -31.11 18.28
N VAL A 274 25.19 -30.83 18.46
CA VAL A 274 26.28 -31.60 17.86
C VAL A 274 27.18 -32.12 18.98
N GLU A 275 27.40 -33.43 18.98
CA GLU A 275 28.34 -34.11 19.86
C GLU A 275 29.40 -34.80 19.00
N THR A 276 30.68 -34.56 19.30
CA THR A 276 31.77 -35.13 18.52
C THR A 276 32.12 -36.53 19.00
N GLU A 277 32.38 -37.48 18.10
CA GLU A 277 32.91 -38.80 18.48
C GLU A 277 34.33 -38.73 19.10
N HIS A 278 35.08 -37.66 18.79
CA HIS A 278 36.43 -37.47 19.29
C HIS A 278 36.43 -36.99 20.76
N VAL A 279 37.17 -37.70 21.60
CA VAL A 279 37.41 -37.32 22.99
C VAL A 279 38.52 -36.28 23.05
N LEU A 280 38.27 -35.16 23.73
CA LEU A 280 39.21 -34.05 23.83
C LEU A 280 40.42 -34.42 24.71
N ALA A 281 41.63 -34.23 24.20
CA ALA A 281 42.85 -34.40 24.99
C ALA A 281 43.10 -33.18 25.91
N VAL A 282 43.95 -33.34 26.92
CA VAL A 282 44.52 -32.23 27.68
C VAL A 282 45.51 -31.48 26.77
N ALA A 283 45.45 -30.15 26.74
CA ALA A 283 46.32 -29.35 25.91
C ALA A 283 47.70 -29.15 26.55
N ASP A 284 48.76 -29.56 25.85
CA ASP A 284 50.14 -29.25 26.25
C ASP A 284 50.53 -27.78 25.94
N ARG A 285 49.95 -27.21 24.87
CA ARG A 285 50.13 -25.80 24.46
C ARG A 285 48.84 -25.29 23.80
N HIS A 286 48.45 -24.05 24.09
CA HIS A 286 47.25 -23.37 23.57
C HIS A 286 45.93 -24.12 23.89
N PRO A 287 45.47 -24.11 25.15
CA PRO A 287 44.16 -24.66 25.50
C PRO A 287 43.04 -23.92 24.77
N ALA A 288 41.92 -24.60 24.54
CA ALA A 288 40.75 -23.96 23.96
C ALA A 288 40.29 -22.79 24.85
N THR A 289 39.99 -21.66 24.22
CA THR A 289 39.45 -20.48 24.90
C THR A 289 38.08 -20.12 24.36
N LYS A 290 37.32 -19.33 25.10
CA LYS A 290 36.02 -18.81 24.67
C LYS A 290 36.16 -17.97 23.40
N GLU A 291 37.24 -17.21 23.28
CA GLU A 291 37.54 -16.35 22.13
C GLU A 291 37.79 -17.19 20.88
N LEU A 292 38.52 -18.30 21.01
CA LEU A 292 38.76 -19.24 19.91
C LEU A 292 37.44 -19.85 19.43
N LEU A 293 36.61 -20.34 20.36
CA LEU A 293 35.31 -20.94 20.06
C LEU A 293 34.38 -19.94 19.37
N THR A 294 34.29 -18.72 19.91
CA THR A 294 33.52 -17.61 19.31
C THR A 294 33.99 -17.31 17.90
N THR A 295 35.31 -17.20 17.69
CA THR A 295 35.89 -16.93 16.36
C THR A 295 35.65 -18.05 15.36
N GLN A 296 35.75 -19.31 15.77
CA GLN A 296 35.66 -20.45 14.85
C GLN A 296 34.22 -20.84 14.55
N LEU A 297 33.36 -20.90 15.56
CA LEU A 297 31.94 -21.26 15.41
C LEU A 297 31.12 -20.08 14.86
N GLY A 298 31.56 -18.83 15.06
CA GLY A 298 30.92 -17.64 14.52
C GLY A 298 31.11 -17.41 13.02
N ARG A 299 31.94 -18.22 12.33
CA ARG A 299 32.16 -18.16 10.87
C ARG A 299 30.99 -18.73 10.09
N LEU A 300 29.80 -18.13 10.23
CA LEU A 300 28.53 -18.55 9.64
C LEU A 300 28.24 -17.87 8.29
N GLY A 301 29.29 -17.57 7.53
CA GLY A 301 29.16 -16.94 6.21
C GLY A 301 28.32 -17.77 5.24
N GLY A 302 27.53 -17.12 4.39
CA GLY A 302 26.61 -17.79 3.46
C GLY A 302 25.33 -18.36 4.09
N THR A 303 25.10 -18.14 5.39
CA THR A 303 23.86 -18.53 6.07
C THR A 303 23.08 -17.31 6.55
N ILE A 304 21.81 -17.51 6.92
CA ILE A 304 20.99 -16.47 7.58
C ILE A 304 21.44 -16.22 9.03
N TYR A 305 22.29 -17.05 9.65
CA TYR A 305 22.54 -17.02 11.08
C TYR A 305 23.73 -16.12 11.45
N GLU A 306 23.63 -15.38 12.55
CA GLU A 306 24.75 -14.63 13.13
C GLU A 306 24.96 -15.00 14.59
N LEU A 307 26.20 -15.24 15.00
CA LEU A 307 26.51 -15.59 16.39
C LEU A 307 26.39 -14.33 17.26
N GLN A 308 25.36 -14.27 18.09
CA GLN A 308 25.12 -13.15 19.01
C GLN A 308 25.73 -13.43 20.38
N HIS A 309 25.54 -14.64 20.89
CA HIS A 309 26.02 -15.04 22.20
C HIS A 309 26.67 -16.43 22.15
N LEU A 310 27.79 -16.59 22.86
CA LEU A 310 28.41 -17.88 23.10
C LEU A 310 28.78 -18.01 24.58
N THR A 311 28.32 -19.10 25.20
CA THR A 311 28.79 -19.54 26.52
C THR A 311 29.65 -20.78 26.35
N ALA A 312 30.69 -20.91 27.18
CA ALA A 312 31.62 -22.01 27.13
C ALA A 312 31.91 -22.51 28.54
N ASP A 313 31.63 -23.80 28.80
CA ASP A 313 32.07 -24.52 29.98
C ASP A 313 33.32 -25.33 29.62
N LEU A 314 34.46 -24.89 30.14
CA LEU A 314 35.79 -25.41 29.81
C LEU A 314 36.42 -26.01 31.06
N GLN A 315 36.70 -27.32 31.05
CA GLN A 315 37.29 -28.03 32.19
C GLN A 315 38.48 -28.89 31.78
N GLY A 316 39.54 -28.91 32.59
CA GLY A 316 40.72 -29.77 32.35
C GLY A 316 41.61 -29.32 31.17
N THR A 317 41.55 -28.04 30.78
CA THR A 317 42.36 -27.47 29.68
C THR A 317 42.27 -28.26 28.36
N PRO A 318 41.08 -28.38 27.76
CA PRO A 318 40.89 -29.23 26.58
C PRO A 318 41.60 -28.67 25.35
N MET A 319 42.19 -29.56 24.55
CA MET A 319 42.69 -29.25 23.20
C MET A 319 41.59 -29.54 22.18
N ILE A 320 41.21 -28.53 21.39
CA ILE A 320 40.21 -28.68 20.32
C ILE A 320 40.85 -28.31 18.97
N PRO A 321 41.16 -29.30 18.12
CA PRO A 321 41.66 -29.04 16.78
C PRO A 321 40.66 -28.23 15.92
N HIS A 322 41.18 -27.32 15.09
CA HIS A 322 40.35 -26.53 14.16
C HIS A 322 39.56 -27.39 13.17
N SER A 323 40.06 -28.57 12.80
CA SER A 323 39.36 -29.53 11.94
C SER A 323 38.06 -30.02 12.57
N ILE A 324 38.06 -30.25 13.89
CA ILE A 324 36.86 -30.64 14.65
C ILE A 324 35.86 -29.48 14.66
N LEU A 325 36.31 -28.26 15.00
CA LEU A 325 35.44 -27.07 15.00
C LEU A 325 34.85 -26.78 13.61
N GLY A 326 35.60 -27.02 12.54
CA GLY A 326 35.13 -26.92 11.16
C GLY A 326 34.11 -27.99 10.77
N GLY A 327 34.20 -29.20 11.34
CA GLY A 327 33.20 -30.25 11.22
C GLY A 327 31.92 -29.90 11.98
N VAL A 328 32.05 -29.60 13.28
CA VAL A 328 30.93 -29.20 14.15
C VAL A 328 30.16 -28.03 13.57
N ARG A 329 30.86 -26.99 13.06
CA ARG A 329 30.20 -25.84 12.44
C ARG A 329 29.35 -26.23 11.22
N ARG A 330 29.86 -27.11 10.35
CA ARG A 330 29.13 -27.54 9.15
C ARG A 330 27.87 -28.33 9.52
N GLU A 331 28.00 -29.23 10.49
CA GLU A 331 26.87 -30.01 10.99
C GLU A 331 25.83 -29.13 11.67
N LEU A 332 26.29 -28.20 12.51
CA LEU A 332 25.44 -27.22 13.20
C LEU A 332 24.61 -26.40 12.21
N ILE A 333 25.23 -25.90 11.13
CA ILE A 333 24.53 -25.18 10.06
C ILE A 333 23.50 -26.09 9.38
N GLY A 334 23.84 -27.34 9.10
CA GLY A 334 22.92 -28.32 8.52
C GLY A 334 21.70 -28.59 9.41
N GLN A 335 21.91 -28.77 10.72
CA GLN A 335 20.82 -28.96 11.67
C GLN A 335 19.94 -27.71 11.78
N LEU A 336 20.52 -26.52 11.90
CA LEU A 336 19.77 -25.26 11.96
C LEU A 336 18.94 -25.00 10.69
N ALA A 337 19.37 -25.46 9.52
CA ALA A 337 18.59 -25.33 8.29
C ALA A 337 17.34 -26.23 8.30
N ASN A 338 17.40 -27.38 8.97
CA ASN A 338 16.34 -28.39 9.00
C ASN A 338 15.44 -28.30 10.24
N SER A 339 15.86 -27.59 11.29
CA SER A 339 15.15 -27.48 12.56
C SER A 339 14.33 -26.20 12.71
N VAL A 340 14.26 -25.35 11.67
CA VAL A 340 13.39 -24.17 11.68
C VAL A 340 11.96 -24.66 11.90
N PRO A 341 11.31 -24.32 13.03
CA PRO A 341 9.95 -24.71 13.25
C PRO A 341 9.11 -24.07 12.16
N VAL A 342 8.51 -24.89 11.29
CA VAL A 342 7.48 -24.41 10.39
C VAL A 342 6.33 -24.00 11.29
N PRO A 343 5.94 -22.70 11.33
CA PRO A 343 4.79 -22.30 12.12
C PRO A 343 3.64 -23.18 11.68
N THR A 344 3.10 -23.98 12.60
CA THR A 344 1.93 -24.79 12.29
C THR A 344 0.85 -23.80 11.93
N ARG A 345 0.58 -23.65 10.62
CA ARG A 345 -0.60 -22.92 10.18
C ARG A 345 -1.76 -23.75 10.69
N LEU A 346 -2.37 -23.27 11.77
CA LEU A 346 -3.62 -23.80 12.26
C LEU A 346 -4.68 -23.42 11.22
N VAL A 347 -4.79 -24.24 10.19
CA VAL A 347 -5.91 -24.19 9.28
C VAL A 347 -7.03 -24.93 9.99
N SER A 348 -8.14 -24.24 10.23
CA SER A 348 -9.35 -24.91 10.72
C SER A 348 -9.67 -26.06 9.77
N VAL A 349 -9.62 -27.29 10.27
CA VAL A 349 -9.93 -28.49 9.48
C VAL A 349 -11.40 -28.48 9.09
N GLU A 350 -12.24 -27.96 9.98
CA GLU A 350 -13.65 -27.76 9.72
C GLU A 350 -13.91 -26.40 9.05
N PRO A 351 -14.83 -26.35 8.07
CA PRO A 351 -15.31 -25.09 7.52
C PRO A 351 -15.89 -24.19 8.63
N MET A 352 -15.43 -22.93 8.70
CA MET A 352 -15.93 -21.97 9.69
C MET A 352 -17.34 -21.47 9.37
N LEU A 353 -17.75 -21.50 8.09
CA LEU A 353 -19.03 -20.92 7.66
C LEU A 353 -20.27 -21.58 8.30
N PRO A 354 -20.40 -22.93 8.39
CA PRO A 354 -21.48 -23.56 9.14
C PRO A 354 -21.54 -23.14 10.62
N GLN A 355 -20.38 -23.01 11.27
CA GLN A 355 -20.30 -22.57 12.67
C GLN A 355 -20.79 -21.13 12.82
N LEU A 356 -20.33 -20.21 11.96
CA LEU A 356 -20.79 -18.82 11.93
C LEU A 356 -22.31 -18.72 11.67
N ARG A 357 -22.83 -19.54 10.74
CA ARG A 357 -24.28 -19.59 10.44
C ARG A 357 -25.09 -20.17 11.59
N SER A 358 -24.56 -21.13 12.34
CA SER A 358 -25.25 -21.74 13.48
C SER A 358 -25.43 -20.76 14.65
N ALA A 359 -24.55 -19.76 14.75
CA ALA A 359 -24.64 -18.69 15.73
C ALA A 359 -25.65 -17.59 15.36
N LEU A 360 -26.17 -17.61 14.13
CA LEU A 360 -27.19 -16.65 13.71
C LEU A 360 -28.51 -16.96 14.41
N PRO A 361 -29.28 -15.92 14.80
CA PRO A 361 -30.64 -16.14 15.25
C PRO A 361 -31.44 -16.79 14.13
N HIS A 362 -32.28 -17.77 14.49
CA HIS A 362 -33.17 -18.37 13.52
C HIS A 362 -34.14 -17.30 13.02
N SER A 363 -34.06 -16.98 11.72
CA SER A 363 -35.00 -16.07 11.09
C SER A 363 -36.40 -16.64 11.24
N GLN A 364 -37.25 -15.93 11.98
CA GLN A 364 -38.67 -16.23 12.00
C GLN A 364 -39.24 -15.77 10.66
N GLN A 365 -39.75 -16.71 9.87
CA GLN A 365 -40.58 -16.34 8.73
C GLN A 365 -41.75 -15.52 9.26
N THR A 366 -41.86 -14.28 8.79
CA THR A 366 -42.98 -13.42 9.13
C THR A 366 -44.14 -13.79 8.21
N ASP A 367 -45.32 -14.05 8.77
CA ASP A 367 -46.56 -14.19 7.97
C ASP A 367 -47.04 -12.84 7.38
N GLN A 368 -46.28 -11.75 7.58
CA GLN A 368 -46.61 -10.46 7.00
C GLN A 368 -46.46 -10.49 5.48
N PRO A 369 -47.45 -10.03 4.71
CA PRO A 369 -47.34 -9.94 3.27
C PRO A 369 -46.22 -8.95 2.89
N PRO A 370 -45.54 -9.18 1.75
CA PRO A 370 -44.52 -8.27 1.27
C PRO A 370 -45.11 -6.88 1.03
N SER A 371 -44.42 -5.84 1.49
CA SER A 371 -44.80 -4.44 1.28
C SER A 371 -43.86 -3.77 0.29
N LEU A 372 -44.39 -2.95 -0.61
CA LEU A 372 -43.58 -2.09 -1.47
C LEU A 372 -43.25 -0.78 -0.75
N LEU A 373 -42.00 -0.32 -0.90
CA LEU A 373 -41.54 0.99 -0.45
C LEU A 373 -40.89 1.69 -1.64
N ALA A 374 -41.32 2.92 -1.93
CA ALA A 374 -40.77 3.72 -3.01
C ALA A 374 -39.72 4.71 -2.50
N LEU A 375 -38.74 5.02 -3.35
CA LEU A 375 -37.78 6.10 -3.12
C LEU A 375 -37.97 7.19 -4.18
N CYS A 376 -38.16 8.43 -3.75
CA CYS A 376 -38.24 9.59 -4.63
C CYS A 376 -37.14 10.62 -4.33
N ARG A 377 -36.88 11.48 -5.32
CA ARG A 377 -35.78 12.47 -5.30
C ARG A 377 -36.24 13.91 -5.42
N THR A 378 -37.52 14.14 -5.62
CA THR A 378 -38.10 15.49 -5.73
C THR A 378 -39.43 15.58 -4.99
N LEU A 379 -39.81 16.78 -4.57
CA LEU A 379 -41.12 17.05 -3.97
C LEU A 379 -42.30 16.69 -4.91
N PRO A 380 -42.27 16.98 -6.23
CA PRO A 380 -43.34 16.53 -7.13
C PRO A 380 -43.48 15.00 -7.20
N GLN A 381 -42.37 14.24 -7.18
CA GLN A 381 -42.45 12.78 -7.10
C GLN A 381 -43.06 12.32 -5.78
N LEU A 382 -42.72 12.99 -4.67
CA LEU A 382 -43.32 12.70 -3.37
C LEU A 382 -44.84 12.95 -3.41
N GLN A 383 -45.32 14.07 -3.96
CA GLN A 383 -46.76 14.36 -4.10
C GLN A 383 -47.50 13.21 -4.77
N CYS A 384 -47.00 12.72 -5.92
CA CYS A 384 -47.61 11.58 -6.61
C CYS A 384 -47.59 10.29 -5.77
N LEU A 385 -46.52 10.04 -5.01
CA LEU A 385 -46.42 8.83 -4.17
C LEU A 385 -47.34 8.89 -2.94
N LEU A 386 -47.62 10.08 -2.40
CA LEU A 386 -48.52 10.24 -1.26
C LEU A 386 -49.99 9.92 -1.61
N GLU A 387 -50.37 9.97 -2.89
CA GLU A 387 -51.68 9.58 -3.40
C GLU A 387 -51.84 8.05 -3.58
N THR A 388 -50.75 7.28 -3.48
CA THR A 388 -50.77 5.81 -3.61
C THR A 388 -51.12 5.10 -2.31
N ASP A 389 -51.18 3.77 -2.30
CA ASP A 389 -51.44 2.95 -1.11
C ASP A 389 -50.17 2.58 -0.30
N LEU A 390 -49.00 3.11 -0.66
CA LEU A 390 -47.72 2.81 0.01
C LEU A 390 -47.69 3.22 1.50
N SER A 391 -47.25 2.32 2.37
CA SER A 391 -47.20 2.57 3.83
C SER A 391 -46.12 3.56 4.25
N ALA A 392 -45.02 3.63 3.50
CA ALA A 392 -43.96 4.62 3.69
C ALA A 392 -43.22 4.94 2.38
N VAL A 393 -42.60 6.12 2.34
CA VAL A 393 -41.82 6.60 1.20
C VAL A 393 -40.45 7.10 1.67
N TYR A 394 -39.39 6.69 0.99
CA TYR A 394 -38.05 7.22 1.21
C TYR A 394 -37.84 8.49 0.37
N VAL A 395 -37.25 9.52 0.97
CA VAL A 395 -36.89 10.76 0.27
C VAL A 395 -35.37 10.95 0.25
N ASP A 396 -34.84 11.21 -0.94
CA ASP A 396 -33.41 11.39 -1.23
C ASP A 396 -33.21 12.68 -2.04
N PHE A 397 -33.27 13.81 -1.36
CA PHE A 397 -33.28 15.11 -2.00
C PHE A 397 -31.86 15.67 -2.10
N ALA A 398 -31.60 16.36 -3.21
CA ALA A 398 -30.31 17.04 -3.42
C ALA A 398 -30.13 18.19 -2.42
N ASP A 399 -31.21 18.88 -2.05
CA ASP A 399 -31.24 19.90 -1.02
C ASP A 399 -31.86 19.35 0.29
N PRO A 400 -31.06 19.13 1.35
CA PRO A 400 -31.56 18.64 2.63
C PRO A 400 -32.60 19.55 3.30
N ARG A 401 -32.67 20.84 2.92
CA ARG A 401 -33.66 21.79 3.47
C ARG A 401 -35.09 21.39 3.11
N GLU A 402 -35.28 20.73 1.97
CA GLU A 402 -36.57 20.25 1.48
C GLU A 402 -37.15 19.11 2.33
N TYR A 403 -36.33 18.44 3.17
CA TYR A 403 -36.85 17.39 4.07
C TYR A 403 -37.88 17.91 5.08
N ARG A 404 -37.83 19.20 5.45
CA ARG A 404 -38.84 19.79 6.32
C ARG A 404 -40.22 19.75 5.65
N GLU A 405 -40.29 20.17 4.40
CA GLU A 405 -41.52 20.18 3.61
C GLU A 405 -41.99 18.75 3.34
N ALA A 406 -41.08 17.84 2.99
CA ALA A 406 -41.37 16.43 2.76
C ALA A 406 -42.07 15.77 3.97
N LEU A 407 -41.54 16.01 5.17
CA LEU A 407 -42.10 15.46 6.41
C LEU A 407 -43.46 16.09 6.74
N ALA A 408 -43.64 17.39 6.47
CA ALA A 408 -44.93 18.06 6.64
C ALA A 408 -46.00 17.46 5.70
N MET A 409 -45.67 17.28 4.42
CA MET A 409 -46.57 16.64 3.45
C MET A 409 -46.92 15.20 3.85
N GLY A 410 -45.94 14.44 4.36
CA GLY A 410 -46.18 13.11 4.92
C GLY A 410 -47.18 13.14 6.07
N HIS A 411 -46.99 14.07 7.01
CA HIS A 411 -47.90 14.23 8.16
C HIS A 411 -49.33 14.61 7.72
N GLU A 412 -49.47 15.57 6.80
CA GLU A 412 -50.77 16.03 6.28
C GLU A 412 -51.52 14.92 5.52
N SER A 413 -50.80 14.07 4.79
CA SER A 413 -51.37 12.94 4.04
C SER A 413 -51.54 11.65 4.87
N GLY A 414 -51.09 11.65 6.14
CA GLY A 414 -51.12 10.47 6.99
C GLY A 414 -50.14 9.35 6.56
N ARG A 415 -49.08 9.69 5.82
CA ARG A 415 -48.08 8.75 5.30
C ARG A 415 -46.72 8.93 5.98
N THR A 416 -46.01 7.83 6.16
CA THR A 416 -44.67 7.88 6.76
C THR A 416 -43.65 8.29 5.70
N VAL A 417 -42.99 9.43 5.90
CA VAL A 417 -41.89 9.90 5.05
C VAL A 417 -40.57 9.73 5.79
N ILE A 418 -39.59 9.11 5.13
CA ILE A 418 -38.33 8.69 5.74
C ILE A 418 -37.17 9.34 4.97
N PRO A 419 -36.46 10.33 5.56
CA PRO A 419 -35.31 10.95 4.91
C PRO A 419 -34.12 10.00 4.85
N ALA A 420 -33.35 10.12 3.76
CA ALA A 420 -32.13 9.36 3.57
C ALA A 420 -30.87 10.18 3.87
N THR A 421 -29.87 9.51 4.43
CA THR A 421 -28.54 10.10 4.60
C THR A 421 -27.77 10.15 3.26
N PRO A 422 -26.77 11.05 3.12
CA PRO A 422 -25.78 10.94 2.07
C PRO A 422 -25.14 9.53 2.01
N ARG A 423 -24.83 9.05 0.80
CA ARG A 423 -24.14 7.76 0.61
C ARG A 423 -22.71 7.78 1.15
N ILE A 424 -22.05 8.93 1.08
CA ILE A 424 -20.69 9.14 1.58
C ILE A 424 -20.77 10.29 2.57
N GLN A 425 -20.27 10.05 3.78
CA GLN A 425 -20.13 11.08 4.81
C GLN A 425 -18.68 11.55 4.82
N LYS A 426 -18.43 12.82 4.48
CA LYS A 426 -17.07 13.38 4.55
C LYS A 426 -16.80 14.03 5.92
N PRO A 427 -15.52 14.20 6.30
CA PRO A 427 -15.15 15.03 7.43
C PRO A 427 -15.78 16.43 7.33
N GLY A 428 -16.28 16.98 8.43
CA GLY A 428 -16.93 18.30 8.48
C GLY A 428 -18.40 18.33 8.05
N GLU A 429 -18.92 17.31 7.36
CA GLU A 429 -20.32 17.28 6.87
C GLU A 429 -21.34 16.81 7.94
N MET A 430 -20.97 16.70 9.22
CA MET A 430 -21.89 16.28 10.30
C MET A 430 -23.09 17.23 10.51
N GLY A 431 -23.03 18.44 9.93
CA GLY A 431 -24.16 19.35 9.86
C GLY A 431 -25.38 18.75 9.15
N LEU A 432 -25.17 17.87 8.16
CA LEU A 432 -26.25 17.21 7.42
C LEU A 432 -27.05 16.27 8.32
N PHE A 433 -26.38 15.47 9.15
CA PHE A 433 -27.06 14.59 10.11
C PHE A 433 -27.79 15.38 11.20
N ARG A 434 -27.19 16.45 11.72
CA ARG A 434 -27.83 17.36 12.67
C ARG A 434 -29.08 18.01 12.10
N LEU A 435 -29.10 18.32 10.79
CA LEU A 435 -30.28 18.87 10.14
C LEU A 435 -31.42 17.86 10.13
N ILE A 436 -31.14 16.62 9.71
CA ILE A 436 -32.14 15.53 9.70
C ILE A 436 -32.65 15.25 11.12
N GLU A 437 -31.76 15.13 12.11
CA GLU A 437 -32.10 14.91 13.52
C GLU A 437 -33.08 15.97 14.06
N LYS A 438 -32.82 17.26 13.77
CA LYS A 438 -33.67 18.37 14.22
C LYS A 438 -35.09 18.31 13.67
N LEU A 439 -35.32 17.61 12.58
CA LEU A 439 -36.65 17.41 12.01
C LEU A 439 -37.45 16.30 12.71
N GLN A 440 -36.82 15.57 13.64
CA GLN A 440 -37.42 14.47 14.40
C GLN A 440 -38.14 13.46 13.49
N PRO A 441 -37.46 12.89 12.48
CA PRO A 441 -38.10 12.00 11.53
C PRO A 441 -38.51 10.68 12.22
N PRO A 442 -39.55 10.00 11.72
CA PRO A 442 -40.00 8.73 12.30
C PRO A 442 -38.95 7.62 12.17
N ALA A 443 -38.12 7.69 11.13
CA ALA A 443 -36.95 6.85 10.91
C ALA A 443 -35.98 7.55 9.95
N VAL A 444 -34.77 7.00 9.78
CA VAL A 444 -33.78 7.48 8.80
C VAL A 444 -33.28 6.30 7.97
N LEU A 445 -33.27 6.47 6.64
CA LEU A 445 -32.62 5.53 5.72
C LEU A 445 -31.10 5.82 5.72
N VAL A 446 -30.35 5.01 6.46
CA VAL A 446 -28.90 5.16 6.63
C VAL A 446 -28.13 4.43 5.53
N ARG A 447 -27.14 5.11 4.97
CA ARG A 447 -26.39 4.67 3.79
C ARG A 447 -24.90 4.47 4.02
N ASN A 448 -24.47 4.73 5.25
CA ASN A 448 -23.10 4.55 5.72
C ASN A 448 -23.11 4.26 7.23
N LEU A 449 -22.04 3.64 7.73
CA LEU A 449 -21.95 3.25 9.15
C LEU A 449 -21.93 4.44 10.12
N SER A 450 -21.43 5.60 9.68
CA SER A 450 -21.43 6.82 10.49
C SER A 450 -22.85 7.31 10.75
N GLY A 451 -23.72 7.29 9.73
CA GLY A 451 -25.14 7.62 9.86
C GLY A 451 -25.85 6.63 10.77
N LEU A 452 -25.61 5.32 10.58
CA LEU A 452 -26.16 4.27 11.44
C LEU A 452 -25.86 4.57 12.91
N ARG A 453 -24.57 4.73 13.27
CA ARG A 453 -24.16 5.01 14.65
C ARG A 453 -24.76 6.33 15.16
N TYR A 454 -24.67 7.40 14.36
CA TYR A 454 -25.12 8.73 14.76
C TYR A 454 -26.59 8.78 15.18
N PHE A 455 -27.48 8.21 14.37
CA PHE A 455 -28.92 8.22 14.61
C PHE A 455 -29.34 7.16 15.63
N HIS A 456 -28.70 5.99 15.64
CA HIS A 456 -28.96 4.95 16.64
C HIS A 456 -28.63 5.43 18.06
N ASP A 457 -27.47 6.07 18.27
CA ASP A 457 -27.06 6.61 19.58
C ASP A 457 -28.01 7.71 20.09
N ARG A 458 -28.86 8.26 19.22
CA ARG A 458 -29.89 9.27 19.53
C ARG A 458 -31.30 8.68 19.63
N ALA A 459 -31.41 7.35 19.64
CA ALA A 459 -32.67 6.63 19.66
C ALA A 459 -33.62 6.97 18.48
N ILE A 460 -33.07 7.40 17.34
CA ILE A 460 -33.84 7.57 16.10
C ILE A 460 -33.79 6.24 15.33
N PRO A 461 -34.95 5.66 14.96
CA PRO A 461 -35.00 4.42 14.19
C PRO A 461 -34.19 4.49 12.88
N VAL A 462 -33.38 3.46 12.63
CA VAL A 462 -32.53 3.39 11.43
C VAL A 462 -32.89 2.20 10.55
N ILE A 463 -32.93 2.47 9.24
CA ILE A 463 -33.14 1.49 8.18
C ILE A 463 -31.88 1.44 7.32
N GLY A 464 -31.28 0.28 7.13
CA GLY A 464 -30.08 0.11 6.33
C GLY A 464 -30.38 0.06 4.84
N ASP A 465 -29.79 0.97 4.06
CA ASP A 465 -29.93 1.00 2.60
C ASP A 465 -28.97 0.02 1.90
N PHE A 466 -29.19 -0.25 0.61
CA PHE A 466 -28.37 -1.17 -0.21
C PHE A 466 -26.88 -0.76 -0.23
N SER A 467 -26.60 0.52 -0.01
CA SER A 467 -25.25 1.09 0.04
C SER A 467 -24.41 0.61 1.23
N LEU A 468 -25.03 -0.04 2.23
CA LEU A 468 -24.32 -0.76 3.29
C LEU A 468 -23.72 -2.11 2.82
N ASN A 469 -23.97 -2.52 1.57
CA ASN A 469 -23.43 -3.73 0.93
C ASN A 469 -23.74 -5.03 1.70
N VAL A 470 -25.01 -5.25 2.02
CA VAL A 470 -25.46 -6.49 2.66
C VAL A 470 -25.48 -7.62 1.65
N THR A 471 -24.43 -8.45 1.66
CA THR A 471 -24.24 -9.51 0.65
C THR A 471 -24.59 -10.92 1.14
N ASN A 472 -24.85 -11.09 2.44
CA ASN A 472 -25.22 -12.35 3.06
C ASN A 472 -25.85 -12.12 4.45
N GLU A 473 -26.38 -13.19 5.02
CA GLU A 473 -27.04 -13.23 6.33
C GLU A 473 -26.12 -12.83 7.51
N LEU A 474 -24.80 -13.05 7.42
CA LEU A 474 -23.86 -12.63 8.47
C LEU A 474 -23.73 -11.10 8.50
N THR A 475 -23.63 -10.46 7.32
CA THR A 475 -23.61 -9.00 7.22
C THR A 475 -24.94 -8.38 7.65
N ALA A 476 -26.06 -9.03 7.30
CA ALA A 476 -27.39 -8.59 7.71
C ALA A 476 -27.53 -8.60 9.24
N GLU A 477 -27.18 -9.72 9.87
CA GLU A 477 -27.20 -9.87 11.33
C GLU A 477 -26.27 -8.86 12.01
N PHE A 478 -25.05 -8.69 11.51
CA PHE A 478 -24.12 -7.71 12.05
C PHE A 478 -24.74 -6.30 12.10
N LEU A 479 -25.37 -5.84 11.01
CA LEU A 479 -25.99 -4.53 10.94
C LEU A 479 -27.22 -4.42 11.86
N MET A 480 -28.03 -5.48 11.95
CA MET A 480 -29.16 -5.56 12.87
C MET A 480 -28.70 -5.43 14.33
N GLN A 481 -27.61 -6.11 14.71
CA GLN A 481 -26.98 -5.97 16.02
C GLN A 481 -26.41 -4.56 16.28
N GLN A 482 -26.02 -3.84 15.22
CA GLN A 482 -25.65 -2.42 15.35
C GLN A 482 -26.86 -1.48 15.47
N GLY A 483 -28.10 -2.00 15.35
CA GLY A 483 -29.32 -1.27 15.64
C GLY A 483 -30.22 -0.99 14.44
N THR A 484 -29.95 -1.56 13.25
CA THR A 484 -30.90 -1.44 12.12
C THR A 484 -32.15 -2.27 12.35
N GLN A 485 -33.31 -1.70 12.04
CA GLN A 485 -34.58 -2.43 12.12
C GLN A 485 -34.80 -3.34 10.91
N ARG A 486 -34.28 -2.92 9.75
CA ARG A 486 -34.32 -3.65 8.48
C ARG A 486 -33.13 -3.24 7.64
N VAL A 487 -32.75 -4.09 6.70
CA VAL A 487 -31.66 -3.84 5.75
C VAL A 487 -32.08 -4.23 4.34
N THR A 488 -31.60 -3.47 3.35
CA THR A 488 -31.73 -3.81 1.93
C THR A 488 -30.47 -4.53 1.48
N ALA A 489 -30.63 -5.73 0.90
CA ALA A 489 -29.56 -6.55 0.33
C ALA A 489 -29.28 -6.21 -1.15
#